data_AF-C5M848-F1
#
_entry.id   AF-C5M848-F1
#
_cell.length_a   1.000
_cell.length_b   1.000
_cell.length_c   1.000
_cell.angle_alpha   90.00
_cell.angle_beta   90.00
_cell.angle_gamma   90.00
#
_symmetry.space_group_name_H-M   'P 1'
#
loop_
_entity.id
_entity.type
_entity.pdbx_description
1 polymer ?
#
loop_
_entity_poly.entity_id
_entity_poly.type
_entity_poly.pdbx_seq_one_letter_code
_entity_poly.pdbx_strand_id
1 'polypeptide(L)'
;MYLSNWLDLMALICRNIKDDILTNIFHRPPILIIFNPDAFNPPFTGAFNEYFNVTTTSIINNYSNASMINYAIIGLSILLAGLDVIYSIIRILISTIFIGVFIGSLVFFGLWFMVTAARRWKLIIILFQNNDFTGIY
;
A
#
# COMPACT_ATOMS: atom_id res chain seq x y z
N MET A 1 -36.18 -7.48 -3.95
CA MET A 1 -35.00 -8.23 -3.48
C MET A 1 -33.75 -7.59 -4.10
N TYR A 2 -33.40 -6.37 -3.65
CA TYR A 2 -32.35 -5.53 -4.27
C TYR A 2 -31.12 -5.33 -3.36
N LEU A 3 -31.16 -5.85 -2.12
CA LEU A 3 -30.10 -5.67 -1.14
C LEU A 3 -28.88 -6.58 -1.41
N SER A 4 -29.06 -7.75 -2.03
CA SER A 4 -27.97 -8.69 -2.32
C SER A 4 -26.95 -8.12 -3.29
N ASN A 5 -27.42 -7.39 -4.30
CA ASN A 5 -26.61 -6.93 -5.41
C ASN A 5 -25.61 -5.83 -5.00
N TRP A 6 -25.97 -4.98 -4.03
CA TRP A 6 -25.06 -3.96 -3.51
C TRP A 6 -24.01 -4.52 -2.54
N LEU A 7 -24.35 -5.60 -1.83
CA LEU A 7 -23.41 -6.29 -0.95
C LEU A 7 -22.30 -6.97 -1.76
N ASP A 8 -22.62 -7.49 -2.95
CA ASP A 8 -21.64 -8.09 -3.85
C ASP A 8 -20.63 -7.07 -4.39
N LEU A 9 -21.08 -5.86 -4.75
CA LEU A 9 -20.19 -4.75 -5.12
C LEU A 9 -19.26 -4.37 -3.96
N MET A 10 -19.81 -4.26 -2.74
CA MET A 10 -19.01 -3.93 -1.56
C MET A 10 -18.01 -5.03 -1.21
N ALA A 11 -18.38 -6.31 -1.40
CA ALA A 11 -17.48 -7.44 -1.23
C ALA A 11 -16.32 -7.41 -2.23
N LEU A 12 -16.58 -7.05 -3.50
CA LEU A 12 -15.55 -6.87 -4.53
C LEU A 12 -14.60 -5.72 -4.18
N ILE A 13 -15.12 -4.59 -3.72
CA ILE A 13 -14.31 -3.45 -3.26
C ILE A 13 -13.42 -3.86 -2.08
N CYS A 14 -13.98 -4.54 -1.08
CA CYS A 14 -13.22 -5.02 0.08
C CYS A 14 -12.14 -6.02 -0.31
N ARG A 15 -12.41 -6.92 -1.26
CA ARG A 15 -11.41 -7.86 -1.81
C ARG A 15 -10.28 -7.09 -2.48
N ASN A 16 -10.59 -6.13 -3.35
CA ASN A 16 -9.59 -5.35 -4.07
C ASN A 16 -8.72 -4.51 -3.12
N ILE A 17 -9.31 -3.90 -2.09
CA ILE A 17 -8.56 -3.17 -1.04
C ILE A 17 -7.65 -4.12 -0.26
N LYS A 18 -8.16 -5.30 0.13
CA LYS A 18 -7.37 -6.29 0.86
C LYS A 18 -6.17 -6.75 0.04
N ASP A 19 -6.40 -7.06 -1.23
CA ASP A 19 -5.34 -7.53 -2.14
C ASP A 19 -4.32 -6.42 -2.40
N ASP A 20 -4.77 -5.17 -2.53
CA ASP A 20 -3.87 -4.00 -2.67
C ASP A 20 -2.99 -3.80 -1.43
N ILE A 21 -3.56 -3.93 -0.22
CA ILE A 21 -2.81 -3.82 1.04
C ILE A 21 -1.81 -4.98 1.17
N LEU A 22 -2.24 -6.22 0.92
CA LEU A 22 -1.38 -7.39 1.07
C LEU A 22 -0.20 -7.36 0.10
N THR A 23 -0.45 -7.00 -1.15
CA THR A 23 0.59 -6.96 -2.17
C THR A 23 1.56 -5.80 -1.97
N ASN A 24 1.07 -4.62 -1.60
CA ASN A 24 1.90 -3.42 -1.53
C ASN A 24 2.56 -3.16 -0.17
N ILE A 25 2.07 -3.78 0.91
CA ILE A 25 2.71 -3.69 2.23
C ILE A 25 3.59 -4.91 2.51
N PHE A 26 3.13 -6.13 2.16
CA PHE A 26 3.84 -7.35 2.55
C PHE A 26 4.69 -7.97 1.44
N HIS A 27 4.33 -7.78 0.16
CA HIS A 27 5.00 -8.49 -0.95
C HIS A 27 5.93 -7.58 -1.77
N ARG A 28 5.68 -6.27 -1.79
CA ARG A 28 6.53 -5.28 -2.45
C ARG A 28 6.97 -4.24 -1.42
N PRO A 29 8.25 -3.83 -1.38
CA PRO A 29 8.66 -2.71 -0.54
C PRO A 29 7.86 -1.46 -0.91
N PRO A 30 7.43 -0.65 0.07
CA PRO A 30 6.57 0.54 -0.15
C PRO A 30 7.18 1.58 -1.10
N ILE A 31 8.49 1.49 -1.34
CA ILE A 31 9.24 2.29 -2.31
C ILE A 31 8.74 2.06 -3.75
N LEU A 32 8.40 0.83 -4.14
CA LEU A 32 7.94 0.52 -5.50
C LEU A 32 6.59 1.16 -5.85
N ILE A 33 5.79 1.52 -4.85
CA ILE A 33 4.50 2.22 -5.02
C ILE A 33 4.71 3.64 -5.55
N ILE A 34 5.80 4.29 -5.13
CA ILE A 34 6.15 5.65 -5.55
C ILE A 34 6.77 5.65 -6.96
N PHE A 35 7.53 4.59 -7.29
CA PHE A 35 8.22 4.48 -8.58
C PHE A 35 7.38 3.86 -9.71
N ASN A 36 6.30 3.14 -9.39
CA ASN A 36 5.44 2.52 -10.39
C ASN A 36 3.95 2.82 -10.13
N PRO A 37 3.47 4.01 -10.55
CA PRO A 37 2.06 4.37 -10.44
C PRO A 37 1.15 3.44 -11.25
N ASP A 38 1.66 2.81 -12.31
CA ASP A 38 0.90 1.89 -13.17
C ASP A 38 0.66 0.51 -12.53
N ALA A 39 1.32 0.22 -11.40
CA ALA A 39 1.02 -0.96 -10.59
C ALA A 39 -0.25 -0.77 -9.72
N PHE A 40 -0.87 0.41 -9.75
CA PHE A 40 -2.11 0.70 -9.04
C PHE A 40 -3.31 0.20 -9.85
N ASN A 41 -3.95 -0.85 -9.35
CA ASN A 41 -5.25 -1.26 -9.87
C ASN A 41 -6.33 -0.56 -9.04
N PRO A 42 -7.13 0.35 -9.61
CA PRO A 42 -8.05 1.17 -8.84
C PRO A 42 -9.14 0.30 -8.18
N PRO A 43 -9.25 0.31 -6.83
CA PRO A 43 -10.12 -0.63 -6.13
C PRO A 43 -11.61 -0.37 -6.36
N PHE A 44 -12.03 0.89 -6.51
CA PHE A 44 -13.44 1.27 -6.65
C PHE A 44 -13.90 1.17 -8.09
N THR A 45 -13.24 1.81 -9.05
CA THR A 45 -13.59 1.71 -10.48
C THR A 45 -13.29 0.33 -11.06
N GLY A 46 -12.26 -0.37 -10.58
CA GLY A 46 -11.97 -1.75 -10.98
C GLY A 46 -13.07 -2.72 -10.53
N ALA A 47 -13.50 -2.65 -9.27
CA ALA A 47 -14.63 -3.45 -8.76
C ALA A 47 -15.94 -3.09 -9.46
N PHE A 48 -16.15 -1.81 -9.77
CA PHE A 48 -17.30 -1.35 -10.53
C PHE A 48 -17.31 -1.91 -11.94
N ASN A 49 -16.18 -1.89 -12.64
CA ASN A 49 -16.08 -2.44 -13.98
C ASN A 49 -16.28 -3.96 -13.97
N GLU A 50 -15.72 -4.68 -13.00
CA GLU A 50 -15.94 -6.13 -12.84
C GLU A 50 -17.42 -6.44 -12.56
N TYR A 51 -18.03 -5.72 -11.63
CA TYR A 51 -19.42 -5.87 -11.27
C TYR A 51 -20.36 -5.54 -12.44
N PHE A 52 -20.17 -4.39 -13.09
CA PHE A 52 -21.00 -3.99 -14.23
C PHE A 52 -20.73 -4.90 -15.43
N ASN A 53 -19.51 -5.22 -15.83
CA ASN A 53 -19.27 -6.09 -16.99
C ASN A 53 -19.89 -7.49 -16.83
N VAL A 54 -19.96 -8.02 -15.60
CA VAL A 54 -20.61 -9.32 -15.30
C VAL A 54 -22.14 -9.20 -15.22
N THR A 55 -22.70 -8.05 -14.84
CA THR A 55 -24.14 -7.88 -14.58
C THR A 55 -24.91 -7.12 -15.67
N THR A 56 -24.24 -6.25 -16.44
CA THR A 56 -24.80 -5.24 -17.36
C THR A 56 -25.60 -5.78 -18.52
N THR A 57 -25.11 -6.79 -19.24
CA THR A 57 -25.81 -7.36 -20.40
C THR A 57 -27.15 -7.99 -20.03
N SER A 58 -27.26 -8.52 -18.81
CA SER A 58 -28.48 -9.13 -18.27
C SER A 58 -29.43 -8.13 -17.60
N ILE A 59 -28.88 -7.04 -17.03
CA ILE A 59 -29.64 -6.07 -16.25
C ILE A 59 -30.19 -4.94 -17.12
N ILE A 60 -29.41 -4.36 -18.04
CA ILE A 60 -29.81 -3.19 -18.84
C ILE A 60 -31.02 -3.49 -19.74
N ASN A 61 -31.10 -4.70 -20.31
CA ASN A 61 -32.19 -5.13 -21.18
C ASN A 61 -33.54 -5.33 -20.45
N ASN A 62 -33.53 -5.42 -19.11
CA ASN A 62 -34.74 -5.62 -18.32
C ASN A 62 -35.41 -4.32 -17.86
N TYR A 63 -34.79 -3.15 -18.11
CA TYR A 63 -35.36 -1.87 -17.70
C TYR A 63 -35.92 -1.08 -18.89
N SER A 64 -37.15 -0.58 -18.72
CA SER A 64 -37.87 0.19 -19.75
C SER A 64 -37.23 1.55 -20.09
N ASN A 65 -36.37 2.08 -19.23
CA ASN A 65 -35.69 3.38 -19.39
C ASN A 65 -34.17 3.22 -19.39
N ALA A 66 -33.64 2.53 -20.41
CA ALA A 66 -32.22 2.25 -20.55
C ALA A 66 -31.32 3.51 -20.56
N SER A 67 -31.80 4.63 -21.13
CA SER A 67 -31.04 5.88 -21.20
C SER A 67 -30.81 6.51 -19.82
N MET A 68 -31.82 6.54 -18.95
CA MET A 68 -31.73 7.11 -17.61
C MET A 68 -30.77 6.31 -16.70
N ILE A 69 -30.79 4.98 -16.83
CA ILE A 69 -29.87 4.10 -16.10
C ILE A 69 -28.43 4.32 -16.56
N ASN A 70 -28.21 4.54 -17.86
CA ASN A 70 -26.87 4.80 -18.39
C ASN A 70 -26.28 6.09 -17.80
N TYR A 71 -27.07 7.16 -17.67
CA TYR A 71 -26.62 8.38 -16.99
C TYR A 71 -26.31 8.17 -15.50
N ALA A 72 -27.10 7.34 -14.80
CA ALA A 72 -26.84 7.01 -13.40
C ALA A 72 -25.54 6.21 -13.23
N ILE A 73 -25.25 5.26 -14.13
CA ILE A 73 -24.01 4.48 -14.16
C ILE A 73 -22.82 5.41 -14.39
N ILE A 74 -22.91 6.33 -15.35
CA ILE A 74 -21.86 7.32 -15.62
C ILE A 74 -21.63 8.20 -14.38
N GLY A 75 -22.68 8.72 -13.75
CA GLY A 75 -22.55 9.53 -12.54
C GLY A 75 -21.87 8.79 -11.38
N LEU A 76 -22.23 7.52 -11.18
CA LEU A 76 -21.64 6.66 -10.17
C LEU A 76 -20.16 6.34 -10.48
N SER A 77 -19.81 6.14 -11.75
CA SER A 77 -18.43 5.90 -12.17
C SER A 77 -17.51 7.10 -11.88
N ILE A 78 -17.99 8.33 -12.08
CA ILE A 78 -17.25 9.57 -11.76
C ILE A 78 -17.02 9.68 -10.26
N LEU A 79 -18.03 9.36 -9.44
CA LEU A 79 -17.92 9.37 -7.99
C LEU A 79 -16.87 8.34 -7.51
N LEU A 80 -16.91 7.12 -8.05
CA LEU A 80 -15.97 6.06 -7.70
C LEU A 80 -14.54 6.38 -8.15
N ALA A 81 -14.36 7.02 -9.32
CA ALA A 81 -13.07 7.51 -9.76
C ALA A 81 -12.50 8.57 -8.79
N GLY A 82 -13.36 9.45 -8.26
CA GLY A 82 -12.98 10.39 -7.20
C GLY A 82 -12.50 9.68 -5.93
N LEU A 83 -13.17 8.60 -5.53
CA LEU A 83 -12.76 7.78 -4.38
C LEU A 83 -11.42 7.05 -4.62
N ASP A 84 -11.16 6.58 -5.84
CA ASP A 84 -9.87 5.98 -6.20
C ASP A 84 -8.71 6.98 -6.04
N VAL A 85 -8.91 8.25 -6.43
CA VAL A 85 -7.91 9.30 -6.24
C VAL A 85 -7.63 9.55 -4.76
N ILE A 86 -8.68 9.66 -3.94
CA ILE A 86 -8.53 9.85 -2.49
C ILE A 86 -7.80 8.65 -1.86
N TYR A 87 -8.17 7.43 -2.27
CA TYR A 87 -7.52 6.21 -1.79
C TYR A 87 -6.04 6.16 -2.16
N SER A 88 -5.68 6.55 -3.39
CA SER A 88 -4.30 6.64 -3.84
C SER A 88 -3.48 7.64 -3.00
N ILE A 89 -4.05 8.80 -2.66
CA ILE A 89 -3.41 9.79 -1.79
C ILE A 89 -3.15 9.21 -0.40
N ILE A 90 -4.16 8.56 0.21
CA ILE A 90 -4.02 7.93 1.54
C ILE A 90 -2.91 6.87 1.52
N ARG A 91 -2.87 6.04 0.47
CA ARG A 91 -1.84 5.01 0.29
C ARG A 91 -0.43 5.60 0.19
N ILE A 92 -0.25 6.68 -0.57
CA ILE A 92 1.05 7.36 -0.71
C ILE A 92 1.49 7.96 0.63
N LEU A 93 0.57 8.58 1.38
CA LEU A 93 0.87 9.12 2.71
C LEU A 93 1.36 8.04 3.67
N ILE A 94 0.67 6.91 3.74
CA ILE A 94 1.07 5.76 4.57
C ILE A 94 2.47 5.27 4.16
N SER A 95 2.70 5.09 2.86
CA SER A 95 3.99 4.62 2.33
C SER A 95 5.14 5.57 2.68
N THR A 96 4.90 6.88 2.59
CA THR A 96 5.88 7.93 2.91
C THR A 96 6.24 7.92 4.39
N ILE A 97 5.25 7.74 5.29
CA ILE A 97 5.49 7.64 6.73
C ILE A 97 6.37 6.42 7.04
N PHE A 98 6.06 5.25 6.47
CA PHE A 98 6.86 4.03 6.68
C PHE A 98 8.31 4.20 6.24
N ILE A 99 8.54 4.79 5.05
CA ILE A 99 9.90 5.05 4.56
C ILE A 99 10.61 6.08 5.44
N GLY A 100 9.91 7.13 5.86
CA GLY A 100 10.47 8.15 6.75
C GLY A 100 10.93 7.57 8.09
N VAL A 101 10.12 6.71 8.70
CA VAL A 101 10.47 6.00 9.94
C VAL A 101 11.65 5.06 9.70
N PHE A 102 11.66 4.32 8.59
CA PHE A 102 12.75 3.40 8.26
C PHE A 102 14.09 4.13 8.08
N ILE A 103 14.13 5.18 7.26
CA ILE A 103 15.34 5.99 7.04
C ILE A 103 15.77 6.68 8.34
N GLY A 104 14.81 7.26 9.08
CA GLY A 104 15.08 7.89 10.37
C GLY A 104 15.70 6.92 11.37
N SER A 105 15.19 5.68 11.43
CA SER A 105 15.76 4.64 12.28
C SER A 105 17.16 4.23 11.85
N LEU A 106 17.43 4.09 10.55
CA LEU A 106 18.78 3.78 10.04
C LEU A 106 19.80 4.85 10.41
N VAL A 107 19.44 6.13 10.25
CA VAL A 107 20.32 7.25 10.63
C VAL A 107 20.55 7.26 12.14
N PHE A 108 19.49 7.06 12.93
CA PHE A 108 19.61 7.00 14.38
C PHE A 108 20.52 5.86 14.83
N PHE A 109 20.33 4.64 14.32
CA PHE A 109 21.18 3.50 14.66
C PHE A 109 22.61 3.67 14.15
N GLY A 110 22.82 4.26 12.97
CA GLY A 110 24.14 4.57 12.45
C GLY A 110 24.92 5.54 13.32
N LEU A 111 24.28 6.66 13.71
CA LEU A 111 24.87 7.63 14.64
C LEU A 111 25.10 7.02 16.03
N TRP A 112 24.13 6.28 16.55
CA TRP A 112 24.26 5.60 17.84
C TRP A 112 25.42 4.60 17.85
N PHE A 113 25.56 3.81 16.78
CA PHE A 113 26.65 2.87 16.62
C PHE A 113 28.00 3.59 16.56
N MET A 114 28.10 4.65 15.74
CA MET A 114 29.32 5.44 15.61
C MET A 114 29.74 6.06 16.95
N VAL A 115 28.80 6.64 17.70
CA VAL A 115 29.06 7.23 19.03
C VAL A 115 29.46 6.16 20.03
N THR A 116 28.77 5.02 20.04
CA THR A 116 29.09 3.90 20.94
C THR A 116 30.48 3.32 20.65
N ALA A 117 30.81 3.11 19.37
CA ALA A 117 32.11 2.63 18.94
C ALA A 117 33.22 3.63 19.31
N ALA A 118 33.03 4.92 19.04
CA ALA A 118 33.99 5.96 19.41
C ALA A 118 34.22 6.04 20.93
N ARG A 119 33.15 5.94 21.74
CA ARG A 119 33.27 5.97 23.21
C ARG A 119 33.90 4.70 23.78
N ARG A 120 33.61 3.53 23.21
CA ARG A 120 34.12 2.23 23.67
C ARG A 120 35.38 1.77 22.93
N TRP A 121 35.96 2.62 22.07
CA TRP A 121 37.19 2.35 21.33
C TRP A 121 38.37 2.01 22.24
N LYS A 122 38.44 2.65 23.43
CA LYS A 122 39.45 2.31 24.45
C LYS A 122 39.36 0.84 24.90
N LEU A 123 38.16 0.28 25.00
CA LEU A 123 37.93 -1.11 25.42
C LEU A 123 38.36 -2.09 24.33
N ILE A 124 38.14 -1.73 23.06
CA ILE A 124 38.63 -2.48 21.89
C ILE A 124 40.16 -2.47 21.86
N ILE A 125 40.80 -1.31 22.05
CA ILE A 125 42.27 -1.22 22.13
C ILE A 125 42.81 -2.06 23.29
N ILE A 126 42.20 -2.01 24.47
CA ILE A 126 42.62 -2.80 25.65
C ILE A 126 42.50 -4.31 25.38
N LEU A 127 41.47 -4.75 24.66
CA LEU A 127 41.32 -6.15 24.25
C LEU A 127 42.43 -6.61 23.30
N PHE A 128 42.83 -5.75 22.34
CA PHE A 128 43.96 -6.05 21.46
C PHE A 128 45.28 -6.08 22.24
N GLN A 129 45.52 -5.10 23.13
CA GLN A 129 46.70 -5.08 23.97
C GLN A 129 46.80 -6.32 24.88
N ASN A 130 45.72 -6.71 25.54
CA ASN A 130 45.73 -7.89 26.42
C ASN A 130 45.89 -9.22 25.67
N ASN A 131 45.47 -9.31 24.40
CA ASN A 131 45.73 -10.49 23.56
C ASN A 131 47.20 -10.57 23.13
N ASP A 132 47.86 -9.44 22.85
CA ASP A 132 49.28 -9.43 22.47
C ASP A 132 50.22 -9.77 23.63
N PHE A 133 49.82 -9.54 24.88
CA PHE A 133 50.64 -9.83 26.09
C PHE A 133 50.42 -11.22 26.72
N THR A 134 49.52 -12.05 26.20
CA THR A 134 49.30 -13.43 26.72
C THR A 134 50.08 -14.51 25.96
N GLY A 135 50.82 -14.13 24.91
CA GLY A 135 51.59 -15.04 24.06
C GLY A 135 53.12 -15.06 24.28
N ILE A 136 53.65 -14.39 25.31
CA ILE A 136 55.09 -14.43 25.64
C ILE A 136 55.26 -15.11 27.00
N TYR A 137 55.42 -16.43 26.96
CA TYR A 137 56.09 -17.23 28.00
C TYR A 137 57.16 -18.07 27.31
#